data_AF-X1FZF6-F1
#
_entry.id   AF-X1FZF6-F1
#
_cell.length_a   1.000
_cell.length_b   1.000
_cell.length_c   1.000
_cell.angle_alpha   90.00
_cell.angle_beta   90.00
_cell.angle_gamma   90.00
#
_symmetry.space_group_name_H-M   'P 1'
#
loop_
_entity.id
_entity.type
_entity.pdbx_description
1 polymer ?
#
loop_
_entity_poly.entity_id
_entity_poly.type
_entity_poly.pdbx_seq_one_letter_code
_entity_poly.pdbx_strand_id
1 'polypeptide(L)'
;MDAELESMLDRADELIGDLEDEYKNCLKAKNITTRAQNLTHEVLEKLRHALDHAMRGAWDKYVSPHLSEKDRNRARVYFPIVNDLQNFRSTLGRGAMKDLDKIQKHFYEFVLNKQPFSSRANSGL
;
A
#
# COMPACT_ATOMS: atom_id res chain seq x y z
N MET A 1 -17.46 -0.46 -3.33
CA MET A 1 -16.12 -0.70 -2.76
C MET A 1 -16.25 -1.83 -1.75
N ASP A 2 -15.18 -2.54 -1.39
CA ASP A 2 -15.27 -3.47 -0.26
C ASP A 2 -15.56 -2.67 1.02
N ALA A 3 -16.58 -3.05 1.79
CA ALA A 3 -16.99 -2.33 2.99
C ALA A 3 -15.88 -2.29 4.06
N GLU A 4 -15.01 -3.31 4.08
CA GLU A 4 -13.85 -3.33 4.96
C GLU A 4 -12.81 -2.29 4.53
N LEU A 5 -12.53 -2.21 3.22
CA LEU A 5 -11.61 -1.22 2.66
C LEU A 5 -12.12 0.21 2.87
N GLU A 6 -13.42 0.44 2.70
CA GLU A 6 -14.06 1.72 2.96
C GLU A 6 -13.89 2.15 4.42
N SER A 7 -14.19 1.25 5.37
CA SER A 7 -13.96 1.52 6.79
C SER A 7 -12.49 1.81 7.15
N MET A 8 -11.54 1.15 6.48
CA MET A 8 -10.11 1.44 6.67
C MET A 8 -9.73 2.84 6.18
N LEU A 9 -10.30 3.29 5.06
CA LEU A 9 -10.07 4.61 4.50
C LEU A 9 -10.72 5.71 5.34
N ASP A 10 -11.96 5.52 5.78
CA ASP A 10 -12.65 6.46 6.67
C ASP A 10 -11.85 6.68 7.97
N ARG A 11 -11.31 5.60 8.55
CA ARG A 11 -10.47 5.71 9.74
C ARG A 11 -9.14 6.41 9.46
N ALA A 12 -8.57 6.24 8.27
CA ALA A 12 -7.36 6.97 7.89
C ALA A 12 -7.64 8.47 7.76
N ASP A 13 -8.79 8.85 7.20
CA ASP A 13 -9.21 10.26 7.08
C ASP A 13 -9.44 10.91 8.45
N GLU A 14 -10.08 10.21 9.40
CA GLU A 14 -10.20 10.67 10.79
C GLU A 14 -8.83 10.95 11.43
N LEU A 15 -7.89 10.01 11.27
CA LEU A 15 -6.53 10.14 11.83
C LEU A 15 -5.74 11.27 11.17
N ILE A 16 -5.95 11.53 9.88
CA ILE A 16 -5.35 12.67 9.17
C ILE A 16 -5.89 13.98 9.76
N GLY A 17 -7.19 14.08 10.00
CA GLY A 17 -7.78 15.26 10.67
C GLY A 17 -7.17 15.52 12.04
N ASP A 18 -7.04 14.47 12.87
CA ASP A 18 -6.39 14.57 14.18
C ASP A 18 -4.91 14.99 14.06
N LEU A 19 -4.20 14.46 13.06
CA LEU A 19 -2.80 14.78 12.81
C LEU A 19 -2.60 16.23 12.35
N GLU A 20 -3.47 16.73 11.48
CA GLU A 20 -3.44 18.12 11.02
C GLU A 20 -3.62 19.10 12.19
N ASP A 21 -4.56 18.82 13.08
CA ASP A 21 -4.80 19.66 14.25
C ASP A 21 -3.64 19.61 15.25
N GLU A 22 -3.05 18.43 15.47
CA GLU A 22 -1.85 18.30 16.29
C GLU A 22 -0.65 19.05 15.69
N TYR A 23 -0.45 19.00 14.37
CA TYR A 23 0.61 19.75 13.71
C TYR A 23 0.40 21.27 13.78
N LYS A 24 -0.84 21.77 13.68
CA LYS A 24 -1.15 23.20 13.91
C LYS A 24 -0.71 23.63 15.32
N ASN A 25 -0.90 22.78 16.33
CA ASN A 25 -0.43 23.04 17.69
C ASN A 25 1.09 22.98 17.80
N CYS A 26 1.73 21.97 17.19
CA CYS A 26 3.19 21.83 17.15
C CYS A 26 3.86 23.06 16.52
N LEU A 27 3.29 23.60 15.43
CA LEU A 27 3.80 24.80 14.76
C LEU A 27 3.74 26.04 15.66
N LYS A 28 2.62 26.24 16.37
CA LYS A 28 2.47 27.34 17.34
C LYS A 28 3.45 27.22 18.50
N ALA A 29 3.61 26.00 19.02
CA ALA A 29 4.50 25.71 20.15
C ALA A 29 5.98 25.61 19.75
N LYS A 30 6.29 25.53 18.45
CA LYS A 30 7.62 25.23 17.89
C LYS A 30 8.23 23.95 18.47
N ASN A 31 7.40 22.96 18.74
CA ASN A 31 7.82 21.69 19.34
C ASN A 31 7.01 20.54 18.73
N ILE A 32 7.70 19.49 18.28
CA ILE A 32 7.05 18.26 17.79
C ILE A 32 6.75 17.38 19.00
N THR A 33 5.47 17.05 19.20
CA THR A 33 5.05 16.22 20.32
C THR A 33 5.18 14.72 19.99
N THR A 34 5.27 13.90 21.03
CA THR A 34 5.14 12.43 20.89
C THR A 34 3.80 12.05 20.26
N ARG A 35 2.73 12.82 20.53
CA ARG A 35 1.41 12.59 19.92
C ARG A 35 1.46 12.76 18.40
N ALA A 36 2.11 13.80 17.89
CA ALA A 36 2.27 14.00 16.46
C ALA A 36 3.01 12.83 15.79
N GLN A 37 4.06 12.31 16.44
CA GLN A 37 4.80 11.14 15.96
C GLN A 37 3.92 9.88 15.91
N ASN A 38 3.17 9.61 16.98
CA ASN A 38 2.29 8.45 17.05
C ASN A 38 1.18 8.52 15.99
N LEU A 39 0.50 9.66 15.86
CA LEU A 39 -0.54 9.87 14.84
C LEU A 39 0.03 9.68 13.42
N THR A 40 1.25 10.17 13.16
CA THR A 40 1.91 9.96 11.88
C THR A 40 2.09 8.47 11.57
N HIS A 41 2.59 7.70 12.54
CA HIS A 41 2.73 6.26 12.37
C HIS A 41 1.39 5.56 12.16
N GLU A 42 0.37 5.91 12.94
CA GLU A 42 -0.97 5.31 12.83
C GLU A 42 -1.60 5.57 11.46
N VAL A 43 -1.49 6.80 10.92
CA VAL A 43 -1.96 7.12 9.56
C VAL A 43 -1.26 6.24 8.52
N LEU A 44 0.08 6.15 8.58
CA LEU A 44 0.85 5.36 7.64
C LEU A 44 0.51 3.87 7.71
N GLU A 45 0.33 3.32 8.90
CA GLU A 45 -0.09 1.94 9.09
C GLU A 45 -1.49 1.67 8.51
N LYS A 46 -2.46 2.57 8.72
CA LYS A 46 -3.81 2.42 8.16
C LYS A 46 -3.81 2.46 6.63
N LEU A 47 -3.11 3.44 6.04
CA LEU A 47 -2.98 3.51 4.59
C LEU A 47 -2.25 2.28 4.03
N ARG A 48 -1.23 1.79 4.74
CA ARG A 48 -0.52 0.57 4.35
C ARG A 48 -1.44 -0.65 4.36
N HIS A 49 -2.23 -0.84 5.41
CA HIS A 49 -3.19 -1.94 5.50
C HIS A 49 -4.25 -1.88 4.39
N ALA A 50 -4.77 -0.69 4.08
CA ALA A 50 -5.73 -0.49 3.00
C ALA A 50 -5.13 -0.91 1.63
N LEU A 51 -3.88 -0.54 1.36
CA LEU A 51 -3.17 -0.97 0.14
C LEU A 51 -2.97 -2.48 0.09
N ASP A 52 -2.53 -3.10 1.19
CA ASP A 52 -2.32 -4.54 1.27
C ASP A 52 -3.64 -5.32 1.10
N HIS A 53 -4.74 -4.81 1.66
CA HIS A 53 -6.09 -5.38 1.50
C HIS A 53 -6.57 -5.28 0.05
N ALA A 54 -6.46 -4.11 -0.57
CA ALA A 54 -6.80 -3.93 -1.98
C ALA A 54 -5.97 -4.84 -2.90
N MET A 55 -4.66 -4.98 -2.62
CA MET A 55 -3.78 -5.90 -3.34
C MET A 55 -4.23 -7.36 -3.18
N ARG A 56 -4.65 -7.75 -1.96
CA ARG A 56 -5.17 -9.08 -1.69
C ARG A 56 -6.45 -9.35 -2.46
N GLY A 57 -7.39 -8.42 -2.49
CA GLY A 57 -8.61 -8.54 -3.28
C GLY A 57 -8.34 -8.72 -4.78
N ALA A 58 -7.37 -7.98 -5.33
CA ALA A 58 -6.94 -8.18 -6.71
C ALA A 58 -6.28 -9.54 -6.94
N TRP A 59 -5.45 -9.99 -6.00
CA TRP A 59 -4.81 -11.31 -6.05
C TRP A 59 -5.84 -12.45 -6.00
N ASP A 60 -6.82 -12.38 -5.11
CA ASP A 60 -7.90 -13.37 -4.98
C ASP A 60 -8.72 -13.46 -6.27
N LYS A 61 -8.93 -12.33 -6.95
CA LYS A 61 -9.70 -12.26 -8.19
C LYS A 61 -8.94 -12.77 -9.41
N TYR A 62 -7.68 -12.39 -9.56
CA TYR A 62 -6.96 -12.58 -10.83
C TYR A 62 -5.87 -13.67 -10.79
N VAL A 63 -5.31 -13.95 -9.62
CA VAL A 63 -4.11 -14.80 -9.48
C VAL A 63 -4.48 -16.12 -8.81
N SER A 64 -5.08 -16.06 -7.62
CA SER A 64 -5.49 -17.21 -6.81
C SER A 64 -6.26 -18.33 -7.57
N PRO A 65 -7.16 -18.03 -8.53
CA PRO A 65 -7.90 -19.08 -9.25
C PRO A 65 -7.01 -19.99 -10.12
N HIS A 66 -5.80 -19.54 -10.48
CA HIS A 66 -4.87 -20.26 -11.34
C HIS A 66 -3.78 -21.00 -10.57
N LEU A 67 -3.81 -20.94 -9.22
CA LEU A 67 -2.80 -21.52 -8.36
C LEU A 67 -3.27 -22.82 -7.71
N SER A 68 -2.31 -23.72 -7.46
CA SER A 68 -2.54 -24.86 -6.58
C SER A 68 -2.79 -24.40 -5.15
N GLU A 69 -3.50 -25.19 -4.35
CA GLU A 69 -3.72 -24.89 -2.93
C GLU A 69 -2.41 -24.68 -2.16
N LYS A 70 -1.39 -25.48 -2.46
CA LYS A 70 -0.05 -25.36 -1.88
C LYS A 70 0.60 -24.02 -2.20
N ASP A 71 0.44 -23.52 -3.42
CA ASP A 71 1.02 -22.23 -3.83
C ASP A 71 0.25 -21.06 -3.22
N ARG A 72 -1.09 -21.16 -3.14
CA ARG A 72 -1.92 -20.18 -2.43
C ARG A 72 -1.50 -20.03 -0.97
N ASN A 73 -1.29 -21.13 -0.27
CA ASN A 73 -0.92 -21.12 1.15
C ASN A 73 0.50 -20.59 1.41
N ARG A 74 1.37 -20.57 0.39
CA ARG A 74 2.73 -20.03 0.47
C ARG A 74 2.83 -18.57 0.02
N ALA A 75 1.84 -18.09 -0.73
CA ALA A 75 1.83 -16.75 -1.28
C ALA A 75 1.78 -15.71 -0.16
N ARG A 76 2.74 -14.77 -0.18
CA ARG A 76 2.73 -13.60 0.68
C ARG A 76 2.33 -12.41 -0.16
N VAL A 77 1.10 -11.95 0.03
CA VAL A 77 0.48 -10.89 -0.78
C VAL A 77 0.49 -9.60 0.01
N TYR A 78 1.17 -8.60 -0.53
CA TYR A 78 1.23 -7.23 -0.02
C TYR A 78 1.41 -6.29 -1.20
N PHE A 79 0.94 -5.07 -1.05
CA PHE A 79 1.18 -4.02 -2.04
C PHE A 79 2.68 -3.71 -2.07
N PRO A 80 3.33 -3.75 -3.25
CA PRO A 80 4.74 -3.42 -3.34
C PRO A 80 4.93 -1.91 -3.11
N ILE A 81 5.85 -1.56 -2.22
CA ILE A 81 6.39 -0.21 -2.05
C ILE A 81 7.90 -0.37 -2.02
N VAL A 82 8.56 -0.16 -3.16
CA VAL A 82 9.99 -0.45 -3.34
C VAL A 82 10.67 0.62 -4.19
N ASN A 83 12.01 0.63 -4.18
CA ASN A 83 12.82 1.68 -4.80
C ASN A 83 13.44 1.27 -6.16
N ASP A 84 13.17 0.06 -6.65
CA ASP A 84 13.66 -0.39 -7.95
C ASP A 84 12.84 -1.55 -8.54
N LEU A 85 13.05 -1.80 -9.83
CA LEU A 85 12.34 -2.82 -10.59
C LEU A 85 12.67 -4.26 -10.13
N GLN A 86 13.89 -4.50 -9.63
CA GLN A 86 14.29 -5.83 -9.18
C GLN A 86 13.54 -6.22 -7.91
N ASN A 87 13.48 -5.32 -6.93
CA ASN A 87 12.73 -5.48 -5.70
C ASN A 87 11.21 -5.54 -5.95
N PHE A 88 10.74 -4.83 -6.97
CA PHE A 88 9.34 -4.90 -7.40
C PHE A 88 8.98 -6.32 -7.88
N ARG A 89 9.76 -6.85 -8.83
CA ARG A 89 9.59 -8.22 -9.34
C ARG A 89 9.76 -9.27 -8.25
N SER A 90 10.72 -9.08 -7.35
CA SER A 90 10.95 -9.97 -6.20
C SER A 90 9.73 -10.02 -5.28
N THR A 91 9.14 -8.85 -4.98
CA THR A 91 7.93 -8.72 -4.17
C THR A 91 6.74 -9.42 -4.81
N LEU A 92 6.44 -9.13 -6.09
CA LEU A 92 5.38 -9.82 -6.83
C LEU A 92 5.62 -11.34 -6.85
N GLY A 93 6.87 -11.77 -6.98
CA GLY A 93 7.24 -13.18 -6.93
C GLY A 93 6.86 -13.88 -5.63
N ARG A 94 6.93 -13.19 -4.47
CA ARG A 94 6.53 -13.76 -3.18
C ARG A 94 5.02 -14.00 -3.08
N GLY A 95 4.22 -13.22 -3.82
CA GLY A 95 2.78 -13.40 -3.96
C GLY A 95 2.38 -14.32 -5.13
N ALA A 96 3.31 -15.05 -5.74
CA ALA A 96 3.06 -15.86 -6.95
C ALA A 96 2.50 -15.03 -8.14
N MET A 97 2.89 -13.76 -8.26
CA MET A 97 2.45 -12.81 -9.28
C MET A 97 3.53 -12.52 -10.34
N LYS A 98 4.40 -13.49 -10.62
CA LYS A 98 5.52 -13.27 -11.58
C LYS A 98 5.04 -12.99 -13.00
N ASP A 99 3.93 -13.61 -13.39
CA ASP A 99 3.32 -13.48 -14.72
C ASP A 99 2.11 -12.52 -14.72
N LEU A 100 2.01 -11.64 -13.73
CA LEU A 100 0.88 -10.71 -13.62
C LEU A 100 0.75 -9.80 -14.84
N ASP A 101 1.87 -9.46 -15.49
CA ASP A 101 1.93 -8.73 -16.75
C ASP A 101 1.24 -9.47 -17.91
N LYS A 102 1.25 -10.80 -17.88
CA LYS A 102 0.57 -11.66 -18.86
C LYS A 102 -0.88 -11.94 -18.49
N ILE A 103 -1.17 -12.08 -17.19
CA ILE A 103 -2.51 -12.42 -16.69
C ILE A 103 -3.44 -11.20 -16.67
N GLN A 104 -2.94 -10.05 -16.20
CA GLN A 104 -3.67 -8.78 -16.06
C GLN A 104 -2.72 -7.59 -16.28
N LYS A 105 -2.33 -7.39 -17.54
CA LYS A 105 -1.38 -6.35 -17.94
C LYS A 105 -1.69 -4.96 -17.38
N HIS A 106 -2.94 -4.52 -17.48
CA HIS A 106 -3.35 -3.20 -16.99
C HIS A 106 -3.18 -3.05 -15.47
N PHE A 107 -3.43 -4.11 -14.70
CA PHE A 107 -3.21 -4.09 -13.26
C PHE A 107 -1.71 -4.08 -12.94
N TYR A 108 -0.90 -4.88 -13.65
CA TYR A 108 0.55 -4.83 -13.52
C TYR A 108 1.10 -3.41 -13.77
N GLU A 109 0.70 -2.79 -14.88
CA GLU A 109 1.11 -1.42 -15.24
C GLU A 109 0.64 -0.40 -14.20
N PHE A 110 -0.59 -0.53 -13.70
CA PHE A 110 -1.10 0.32 -12.62
C PHE A 110 -0.21 0.24 -11.38
N VAL A 111 0.05 -0.96 -10.86
CA VAL A 111 0.86 -1.13 -9.64
C VAL A 111 2.30 -0.66 -9.87
N LEU A 112 2.88 -0.95 -11.04
CA LEU A 112 4.21 -0.50 -11.42
C LEU A 112 4.29 1.03 -11.42
N ASN A 113 3.34 1.73 -12.04
CA ASN A 113 3.32 3.20 -12.14
C ASN A 113 3.08 3.93 -10.81
N LYS A 114 2.66 3.21 -9.77
CA LYS A 114 2.54 3.74 -8.40
C LYS A 114 3.81 3.55 -7.57
N GLN A 115 4.83 2.88 -8.10
CA GLN A 115 6.07 2.69 -7.37
C GLN A 115 6.91 3.97 -7.31
N PRO A 116 7.59 4.26 -6.19
CA PRO A 116 8.48 5.40 -6.04
C PRO A 116 9.44 5.61 -7.21
N PHE A 117 10.08 4.54 -7.71
CA PHE A 117 11.09 4.60 -8.78
C PHE A 117 10.53 4.81 -10.19
N SER A 118 9.22 4.67 -10.37
CA SER A 118 8.56 4.76 -11.67
C SER A 118 7.86 6.11 -11.87
N SER A 119 7.46 6.74 -10.77
CA SER A 119 6.64 7.94 -10.80
C SER A 119 7.51 9.16 -11.08
N ARG A 120 7.24 9.84 -12.20
CA ARG A 120 7.87 11.14 -12.51
C ARG A 120 7.61 12.21 -11.45
N ALA A 121 6.55 12.06 -10.65
CA ALA A 121 6.25 12.97 -9.56
C ALA A 121 7.29 12.90 -8.42
N ASN A 122 8.08 11.82 -8.34
CA ASN A 122 9.07 11.60 -7.30
C ASN A 122 10.53 11.79 -7.80
N SER A 123 10.73 12.25 -9.04
CA SER A 123 12.07 12.41 -9.65
C SER A 123 12.86 13.62 -9.14
N GLY A 124 12.28 14.41 -8.22
CA GLY A 124 12.84 15.66 -7.70
C GLY A 124 12.99 15.70 -6.18
N LEU A 125 12.92 14.55 -5.50
CA LEU A 125 13.38 14.40 -4.11
C LEU A 125 14.87 14.05 -4.09
#